data_AF-A0A541BNS7-F1
#
_entry.id   AF-A0A541BNS7-F1
#
_cell.length_a   1.000
_cell.length_b   1.000
_cell.length_c   1.000
_cell.angle_alpha   90.00
_cell.angle_beta   90.00
_cell.angle_gamma   90.00
#
_symmetry.space_group_name_H-M   'P 1'
#
loop_
_entity.id
_entity.type
_entity.pdbx_description
1 polymer ?
#
loop_
_entity_poly.entity_id
_entity_poly.type
_entity_poly.pdbx_seq_one_letter_code
_entity_poly.pdbx_strand_id
1 'polypeptide(L)'
;MIDAQTLDVPAGTTTMQTARRWVPGACVWCGDDVAVEMYRNEPRCGTCRENEEIIEGARRFLGMYGLRPLGGTLQSDDEEEREWRVTARDARAALNQTKLASPPDPALVRKALRPRAAAVVAETVVASRASTATGSATRAAATARTTRSAAGQAAVSSDAVDLDEIQARGLALLDQMSSVDAQLAQVADQSGLAARARRSDLEKQKATIMRTLGALEKARQSAQR
;
A
#
# COMPACT_ATOMS: atom_id res chain seq x y z
N MET A 1 30.86 30.21 58.50
CA MET A 1 30.52 28.82 58.16
C MET A 1 30.14 28.82 56.69
N ILE A 2 30.93 28.10 55.90
CA ILE A 2 30.71 27.79 54.48
C ILE A 2 29.67 26.67 54.46
N ASP A 3 28.72 26.70 53.54
CA ASP A 3 28.41 25.49 52.74
C ASP A 3 27.73 25.87 51.44
N ALA A 4 28.45 25.56 50.37
CA ALA A 4 28.02 25.54 48.99
C ALA A 4 27.24 24.25 48.75
N GLN A 5 25.97 24.35 48.37
CA GLN A 5 25.26 23.25 47.72
C GLN A 5 25.07 23.60 46.25
N THR A 6 26.09 23.20 45.49
CA THR A 6 26.01 22.83 44.08
C THR A 6 24.81 21.91 43.88
N LEU A 7 23.76 22.42 43.22
CA LEU A 7 22.72 21.57 42.66
C LEU A 7 23.31 20.90 41.42
N ASP A 8 23.53 19.60 41.56
CA ASP A 8 23.86 18.67 40.47
C ASP A 8 22.90 18.89 39.30
N VAL A 9 23.45 19.49 38.24
CA VAL A 9 22.85 19.44 36.90
C VAL A 9 22.94 17.98 36.47
N PRO A 10 21.82 17.28 36.18
CA PRO A 10 21.92 15.96 35.60
C PRO A 10 22.72 16.09 34.31
N ALA A 11 23.84 15.35 34.24
CA ALA A 11 24.64 15.19 33.05
C ALA A 11 23.77 14.57 31.96
N GLY A 12 22.97 15.40 31.30
CA GLY A 12 22.42 15.11 30.00
C GLY A 12 23.63 14.83 29.14
N THR A 13 23.79 13.57 28.76
CA THR A 13 24.65 13.14 27.66
C THR A 13 24.16 13.88 26.42
N THR A 14 24.58 15.14 26.31
CA THR A 14 24.58 15.90 25.09
C THR A 14 25.65 15.21 24.27
N THR A 15 25.27 14.12 23.61
CA THR A 15 25.95 13.66 22.41
C THR A 15 25.94 14.87 21.51
N MET A 16 27.01 15.66 21.56
CA MET A 16 27.34 16.63 20.53
C MET A 16 27.28 15.83 19.24
N GLN A 17 26.18 15.97 18.50
CA GLN A 17 26.07 15.41 17.17
C GLN A 17 27.05 16.22 16.34
N THR A 18 28.32 15.83 16.36
CA THR A 18 29.27 16.18 15.31
C THR A 18 28.52 16.01 14.01
N ALA A 19 28.35 17.11 13.27
CA ALA A 19 27.51 17.14 12.07
C ALA A 19 27.87 15.94 11.19
N ARG A 20 27.00 14.92 11.22
CA ARG A 20 27.30 13.66 10.55
C ARG A 20 27.39 13.97 9.06
N ARG A 21 28.46 13.51 8.43
CA ARG A 21 28.61 13.57 6.98
C ARG A 21 28.36 12.18 6.44
N TRP A 22 27.62 12.10 5.35
CA TRP A 22 27.42 10.84 4.65
C TRP A 22 28.75 10.30 4.13
N VAL A 23 28.95 9.00 4.25
CA VAL A 23 30.09 8.26 3.69
C VAL A 23 29.59 7.13 2.78
N PRO A 24 30.36 6.74 1.75
CA PRO A 24 29.99 5.59 0.91
C PRO A 24 29.76 4.33 1.74
N GLY A 25 28.60 3.70 1.56
CA GLY A 25 28.19 2.53 2.34
C GLY A 25 27.40 2.84 3.62
N ALA A 26 27.16 4.12 3.94
CA ALA A 26 26.25 4.53 5.01
C ALA A 26 24.84 4.89 4.50
N CYS A 27 23.88 4.94 5.41
CA CYS A 27 22.51 5.36 5.14
C CYS A 27 22.45 6.79 4.59
N VAL A 28 21.79 6.97 3.44
CA VAL A 28 21.63 8.27 2.74
C VAL A 28 20.79 9.27 3.53
N TRP A 29 20.01 8.82 4.51
CA TRP A 29 19.13 9.67 5.32
C TRP A 29 19.78 10.17 6.60
N CYS A 30 20.33 9.26 7.42
CA CYS A 30 20.91 9.61 8.73
C CYS A 30 22.44 9.54 8.79
N GLY A 31 23.09 8.99 7.76
CA GLY A 31 24.55 8.83 7.72
C GLY A 31 25.10 7.72 8.61
N ASP A 32 24.22 6.89 9.18
CA ASP A 32 24.60 5.75 10.02
C ASP A 32 25.02 4.53 9.19
N ASP A 33 26.00 3.77 9.66
CA ASP A 33 26.51 2.54 9.07
C ASP A 33 25.98 1.28 9.78
N VAL A 34 25.32 1.44 10.94
CA VAL A 34 24.70 0.35 11.69
C VAL A 34 23.64 -0.36 10.85
N ALA A 35 23.78 -1.68 10.73
CA ALA A 35 22.89 -2.59 9.99
C ALA A 35 22.71 -2.29 8.49
N VAL A 36 23.58 -1.46 7.88
CA VAL A 36 23.57 -1.27 6.41
C VAL A 36 24.03 -2.54 5.69
N GLU A 37 24.82 -3.40 6.34
CA GLU A 37 25.28 -4.66 5.76
C GLU A 37 24.15 -5.64 5.41
N MET A 38 23.02 -5.59 6.13
CA MET A 38 21.83 -6.38 5.83
C MET A 38 21.10 -5.88 4.56
N TYR A 39 21.42 -4.66 4.10
CA TYR A 39 20.77 -3.96 2.99
C TYR A 39 21.80 -3.33 2.05
N ARG A 40 22.90 -4.04 1.75
CA ARG A 40 24.06 -3.56 0.95
C ARG A 40 23.75 -2.88 -0.38
N ASN A 41 22.55 -3.06 -0.94
CA ASN A 41 22.12 -2.47 -2.21
C ASN A 41 21.09 -1.34 -2.07
N GLU A 42 20.65 -1.04 -0.84
CA GLU A 42 19.58 -0.07 -0.56
C GLU A 42 20.16 1.20 0.10
N PRO A 43 19.61 2.39 -0.20
CA PRO A 43 20.14 3.66 0.32
C PRO A 43 19.80 3.93 1.80
N ARG A 44 19.12 3.04 2.52
CA ARG A 44 18.64 3.27 3.90
C ARG A 44 19.05 2.18 4.87
N CYS A 45 19.35 2.55 6.12
CA CYS A 45 19.53 1.59 7.22
C CYS A 45 18.18 1.04 7.71
N GLY A 46 18.24 -0.05 8.49
CA GLY A 46 17.05 -0.72 9.04
C GLY A 46 16.13 0.23 9.81
N THR A 47 16.67 1.04 10.71
CA THR A 47 15.88 1.99 11.53
C THR A 47 15.18 3.05 10.68
N CYS A 48 15.85 3.60 9.67
CA CYS A 48 15.21 4.55 8.76
C CYS A 48 14.08 3.86 7.97
N ARG A 49 14.30 2.62 7.56
CA ARG A 49 13.31 1.84 6.82
C ARG A 49 12.09 1.50 7.67
N GLU A 50 12.27 1.04 8.91
CA GLU A 50 11.17 0.75 9.84
C GLU A 50 10.26 1.97 10.03
N ASN A 51 10.85 3.15 10.22
CA ASN A 51 10.07 4.39 10.33
C ASN A 51 9.34 4.74 9.02
N GLU A 52 9.94 4.49 7.86
CA GLU A 52 9.26 4.68 6.58
C GLU A 52 8.13 3.68 6.34
N GLU A 53 8.34 2.41 6.69
CA GLU A 53 7.34 1.36 6.63
C GLU A 53 6.15 1.69 7.54
N ILE A 54 6.39 2.24 8.73
CA ILE A 54 5.32 2.74 9.61
C ILE A 54 4.52 3.86 8.93
N ILE A 55 5.21 4.84 8.32
CA ILE A 55 4.55 5.97 7.65
C ILE A 55 3.74 5.47 6.44
N GLU A 56 4.30 4.55 5.64
CA GLU A 56 3.62 3.96 4.50
C GLU A 56 2.45 3.06 4.91
N GLY A 57 2.60 2.29 5.99
CA GLY A 57 1.53 1.52 6.61
C GLY A 57 0.37 2.40 7.00
N ALA A 58 0.64 3.54 7.66
CA ALA A 58 -0.38 4.51 8.01
C ALA A 58 -1.05 5.15 6.78
N ARG A 59 -0.28 5.47 5.72
CA ARG A 59 -0.88 5.97 4.45
C ARG A 59 -1.80 4.93 3.83
N ARG A 60 -1.40 3.66 3.83
CA ARG A 60 -2.18 2.55 3.29
C ARG A 60 -3.46 2.34 4.08
N PHE A 61 -3.38 2.37 5.40
CA PHE A 61 -4.53 2.27 6.30
C PHE A 61 -5.55 3.38 6.00
N LEU A 62 -5.11 4.64 5.99
CA LEU A 62 -6.00 5.77 5.73
C LEU A 62 -6.59 5.70 4.32
N GLY A 63 -5.80 5.30 3.32
CA GLY A 63 -6.28 5.12 1.94
C GLY A 63 -7.33 4.03 1.82
N MET A 64 -7.16 2.92 2.55
CA MET A 64 -8.12 1.80 2.55
C MET A 64 -9.49 2.22 3.07
N TYR A 65 -9.52 3.07 4.10
CA TYR A 65 -10.76 3.55 4.71
C TYR A 65 -11.25 4.89 4.14
N GLY A 66 -10.61 5.41 3.08
CA GLY A 66 -10.97 6.70 2.48
C GLY A 66 -10.83 7.89 3.43
N LEU A 67 -10.00 7.76 4.46
CA LEU A 67 -9.78 8.75 5.51
C LEU A 67 -8.93 9.90 5.00
N ARG A 68 -8.97 11.03 5.72
CA ARG A 68 -8.14 12.20 5.40
C ARG A 68 -6.66 11.80 5.40
N PRO A 69 -5.88 12.17 4.36
CA PRO A 69 -4.44 11.88 4.29
C PRO A 69 -3.67 12.35 5.53
N LEU A 70 -2.54 11.69 5.79
CA LEU A 70 -1.66 12.06 6.89
C LEU A 70 -1.25 13.55 6.78
N GLY A 71 -1.72 14.37 7.71
CA GLY A 71 -1.49 15.82 7.78
C GLY A 71 -1.40 16.29 9.24
N GLY A 72 -1.36 17.62 9.45
CA GLY A 72 -1.02 18.22 10.75
C GLY A 72 -1.98 17.94 11.92
N THR A 73 -3.20 17.42 11.68
CA THR A 73 -4.18 17.16 12.74
C THR A 73 -4.17 15.69 13.18
N LEU A 74 -4.00 15.45 14.48
CA LEU A 74 -4.17 14.14 15.13
C LEU A 74 -5.61 13.84 15.56
N GLN A 75 -6.53 14.79 15.33
CA GLN A 75 -7.94 14.64 15.64
C GLN A 75 -8.55 13.53 14.76
N SER A 76 -9.19 12.56 15.40
CA SER A 76 -9.97 11.49 14.80
C SER A 76 -11.10 11.09 15.77
N ASP A 77 -12.23 10.67 15.22
CA ASP A 77 -13.38 10.14 15.96
C ASP A 77 -13.26 8.63 16.24
N ASP A 78 -12.15 8.00 15.82
CA ASP A 78 -11.88 6.57 15.95
C ASP A 78 -10.47 6.33 16.54
N GLU A 79 -10.38 5.47 17.56
CA GLU A 79 -9.11 5.24 18.26
C GLU A 79 -8.07 4.55 17.36
N GLU A 80 -8.49 3.62 16.49
CA GLU A 80 -7.59 2.93 15.58
C GLU A 80 -6.96 3.93 14.59
N GLU A 81 -7.76 4.84 14.03
CA GLU A 81 -7.22 5.93 13.20
C GLU A 81 -6.26 6.82 13.98
N ARG A 82 -6.60 7.18 15.23
CA ARG A 82 -5.73 8.01 16.07
C ARG A 82 -4.38 7.36 16.29
N GLU A 83 -4.33 6.06 16.59
CA GLU A 83 -3.10 5.29 16.75
C GLU A 83 -2.23 5.41 15.49
N TRP A 84 -2.76 5.10 14.30
CA TRP A 84 -2.02 5.22 13.05
C TRP A 84 -1.50 6.64 12.77
N ARG A 85 -2.28 7.68 13.12
CA ARG A 85 -1.85 9.08 12.99
C ARG A 85 -0.68 9.42 13.93
N VAL A 86 -0.75 8.97 15.18
CA VAL A 86 0.29 9.20 16.19
C VAL A 86 1.57 8.46 15.82
N THR A 87 1.49 7.17 15.51
CA THR A 87 2.66 6.36 15.14
C THR A 87 3.36 6.93 13.89
N ALA A 88 2.59 7.37 12.89
CA ALA A 88 3.17 8.02 11.71
C ALA A 88 3.80 9.38 12.00
N ARG A 89 3.24 10.17 12.93
CA ARG A 89 3.84 11.44 13.39
C ARG A 89 5.18 11.15 14.08
N ASP A 90 5.20 10.18 14.98
CA ASP A 90 6.37 9.88 15.79
C ASP A 90 7.50 9.29 14.92
N ALA A 91 7.17 8.43 13.96
CA ALA A 91 8.12 7.95 12.95
C ALA A 91 8.71 9.09 12.10
N ARG A 92 7.88 10.08 11.69
CA ARG A 92 8.39 11.27 10.98
C ARG A 92 9.29 12.12 11.87
N ALA A 93 8.95 12.28 13.15
CA ALA A 93 9.76 13.02 14.09
C ALA A 93 11.13 12.34 14.26
N ALA A 94 11.16 11.01 14.42
CA ALA A 94 12.39 10.22 14.51
C ALA A 94 13.27 10.34 13.24
N LEU A 95 12.66 10.28 12.05
CA LEU A 95 13.37 10.50 10.80
C LEU A 95 13.93 11.93 10.70
N ASN A 96 13.16 12.94 11.09
CA ASN A 96 13.61 14.34 11.03
C ASN A 96 14.72 14.65 12.04
N GLN A 97 14.70 14.04 13.22
CA GLN A 97 15.74 14.19 14.24
C GLN A 97 17.09 13.63 13.82
N THR A 98 17.09 12.56 13.01
CA THR A 98 18.30 11.88 12.56
C THR A 98 18.77 12.33 11.18
N LYS A 99 18.00 13.19 10.50
CA LYS A 99 18.26 13.62 9.12
C LYS A 99 19.59 14.34 9.00
N LEU A 100 20.39 13.94 8.01
CA LEU A 100 21.60 14.64 7.60
C LEU A 100 21.30 16.10 7.26
N ALA A 101 22.12 17.02 7.79
CA ALA A 101 21.99 18.45 7.53
C ALA A 101 22.18 18.81 6.05
N SER A 102 23.09 18.09 5.38
CA SER A 102 23.32 18.21 3.94
C SER A 102 23.13 16.84 3.29
N PRO A 103 22.20 16.69 2.33
CA PRO A 103 21.99 15.43 1.63
C PRO A 103 23.21 15.10 0.75
N PRO A 104 23.57 13.81 0.62
CA PRO A 104 24.67 13.41 -0.25
C PRO A 104 24.31 13.60 -1.72
N ASP A 105 25.34 13.80 -2.56
CA ASP A 105 25.17 13.91 -4.01
C ASP A 105 24.66 12.58 -4.60
N PRO A 106 23.54 12.58 -5.36
CA PRO A 106 22.99 11.37 -5.98
C PRO A 106 23.95 10.66 -6.95
N ALA A 107 24.94 11.34 -7.52
CA ALA A 107 25.97 10.69 -8.32
C ALA A 107 26.91 9.82 -7.45
N LEU A 108 27.29 10.32 -6.27
CA LEU A 108 28.13 9.59 -5.32
C LEU A 108 27.39 8.40 -4.72
N VAL A 109 26.11 8.57 -4.38
CA VAL A 109 25.24 7.48 -3.90
C VAL A 109 25.17 6.37 -4.96
N ARG A 110 24.85 6.71 -6.22
CA ARG A 110 24.79 5.73 -7.32
C ARG A 110 26.13 5.01 -7.54
N LYS A 111 27.26 5.70 -7.39
CA LYS A 111 28.60 5.08 -7.50
C LYS A 111 28.88 4.11 -6.36
N ALA A 112 28.45 4.43 -5.14
CA ALA A 112 28.63 3.60 -3.96
C ALA A 112 27.70 2.36 -3.96
N LEU A 113 26.48 2.48 -4.50
CA LEU A 113 25.51 1.37 -4.60
C LEU A 113 25.77 0.42 -5.77
N ARG A 114 26.69 0.75 -6.70
CA ARG A 114 27.03 -0.18 -7.78
C ARG A 114 27.62 -1.44 -7.15
N PRO A 115 27.10 -2.64 -7.49
CA PRO A 115 27.74 -3.88 -7.06
C PRO A 115 29.17 -3.85 -7.58
N ARG A 116 30.14 -3.76 -6.65
CA ARG A 116 31.54 -4.01 -6.96
C ARG A 116 31.60 -5.47 -7.39
N ALA A 117 31.48 -5.72 -8.69
CA ALA A 117 31.93 -6.96 -9.29
C ALA A 117 33.35 -7.18 -8.75
N ALA A 118 33.53 -8.31 -8.09
CA ALA A 118 34.73 -8.63 -7.34
C ALA A 118 35.97 -8.25 -8.15
N ALA A 119 36.87 -7.49 -7.52
CA ALA A 119 38.23 -7.35 -7.97
C ALA A 119 38.87 -8.76 -7.93
N VAL A 120 38.73 -9.50 -9.02
CA VAL A 120 39.48 -10.71 -9.28
C VAL A 120 40.06 -10.54 -10.69
N VAL A 121 41.38 -10.65 -10.74
CA VAL A 121 42.27 -10.65 -11.91
C VAL A 121 42.63 -9.27 -12.48
N ALA A 122 43.61 -8.63 -11.83
CA ALA A 122 44.65 -7.94 -12.59
C ALA A 122 45.56 -9.00 -13.26
N GLU A 123 46.00 -8.67 -14.47
CA GLU A 123 47.14 -9.25 -15.19
C GLU A 123 46.98 -10.66 -15.81
N THR A 124 46.49 -10.71 -17.06
CA THR A 124 47.25 -11.31 -18.17
C THR A 124 46.60 -10.99 -19.54
N VAL A 125 47.30 -10.13 -20.28
CA VAL A 125 47.59 -10.26 -21.72
C VAL A 125 46.44 -10.10 -22.73
N VAL A 126 46.44 -8.91 -23.33
CA VAL A 126 46.47 -8.62 -24.79
C VAL A 126 45.38 -9.25 -25.68
N ALA A 127 44.58 -8.31 -26.21
CA ALA A 127 44.01 -8.26 -27.56
C ALA A 127 43.22 -9.45 -28.11
N SER A 128 41.96 -9.17 -28.44
CA SER A 128 41.49 -9.32 -29.82
C SER A 128 40.34 -8.34 -30.10
N ARG A 129 40.58 -7.51 -31.10
CA ARG A 129 39.64 -6.57 -31.73
C ARG A 129 38.71 -7.34 -32.68
N ALA A 130 37.50 -6.79 -32.83
CA ALA A 130 36.62 -6.81 -34.02
C ALA A 130 36.05 -8.21 -34.38
N SER A 131 34.82 -8.43 -34.82
CA SER A 131 33.70 -7.69 -35.44
C SER A 131 32.44 -8.51 -35.06
N THR A 132 31.17 -8.17 -35.28
CA THR A 132 30.50 -7.47 -36.38
C THR A 132 29.08 -7.21 -35.91
N ALA A 133 28.53 -6.04 -36.21
CA ALA A 133 27.10 -5.80 -36.17
C ALA A 133 26.39 -6.64 -37.24
N THR A 134 25.27 -7.25 -36.90
CA THR A 134 24.23 -7.57 -37.89
C THR A 134 22.88 -7.44 -37.18
N GLY A 135 22.14 -6.40 -37.57
CA GLY A 135 20.73 -6.29 -37.22
C GLY A 135 19.93 -7.31 -38.01
N SER A 136 18.90 -7.86 -37.38
CA SER A 136 17.74 -8.33 -38.13
C SER A 136 16.50 -8.10 -37.28
N ALA A 137 15.62 -7.28 -37.84
CA ALA A 137 14.30 -7.00 -37.33
C ALA A 137 13.34 -8.18 -37.59
N THR A 138 12.18 -8.08 -36.94
CA THR A 138 10.89 -8.74 -37.23
C THR A 138 10.72 -10.21 -36.84
N ARG A 139 9.96 -10.44 -35.77
CA ARG A 139 8.62 -11.06 -35.89
C ARG A 139 7.77 -10.82 -34.64
N ALA A 140 6.58 -10.26 -34.90
CA ALA A 140 5.45 -10.18 -33.99
C ALA A 140 4.70 -11.53 -33.91
N ALA A 141 3.68 -11.54 -33.04
CA ALA A 141 2.68 -12.60 -32.76
C ALA A 141 3.11 -13.60 -31.67
N ALA A 142 2.29 -13.94 -30.67
CA ALA A 142 0.93 -13.55 -30.34
C ALA A 142 0.68 -13.86 -28.86
N THR A 143 -0.13 -13.01 -28.22
CA THR A 143 -0.78 -13.24 -26.93
C THR A 143 -1.71 -14.45 -27.00
N ALA A 144 -1.31 -15.57 -26.39
CA ALA A 144 -2.20 -16.69 -26.12
C ALA A 144 -3.05 -16.37 -24.87
N ARG A 145 -4.28 -15.92 -25.11
CA ARG A 145 -5.32 -15.73 -24.09
C ARG A 145 -6.01 -17.08 -23.90
N THR A 146 -5.82 -17.66 -22.72
CA THR A 146 -6.52 -18.87 -22.27
C THR A 146 -8.02 -18.70 -22.41
N THR A 147 -8.61 -19.45 -23.35
CA THR A 147 -10.04 -19.60 -23.56
C THR A 147 -10.61 -20.43 -22.41
N ARG A 148 -11.35 -19.76 -21.53
CA ARG A 148 -12.24 -20.40 -20.56
C ARG A 148 -13.38 -21.06 -21.36
N SER A 149 -13.53 -22.36 -21.17
CA SER A 149 -14.52 -23.22 -21.82
C SER A 149 -15.93 -22.60 -21.76
N ALA A 150 -16.47 -22.30 -22.94
CA ALA A 150 -17.88 -21.98 -23.12
C ALA A 150 -18.67 -23.29 -23.05
N ALA A 151 -19.30 -23.55 -21.90
CA ALA A 151 -20.43 -24.47 -21.83
C ALA A 151 -21.59 -23.84 -22.62
N GLY A 152 -22.30 -24.68 -23.38
CA GLY A 152 -23.24 -24.33 -24.43
C GLY A 152 -24.19 -23.18 -24.10
N GLN A 153 -24.04 -22.09 -24.87
CA GLN A 153 -25.12 -21.13 -25.09
C GLN A 153 -26.10 -21.79 -26.04
N ALA A 154 -27.16 -22.39 -25.48
CA ALA A 154 -28.37 -22.62 -26.24
C ALA A 154 -28.87 -21.25 -26.73
N ALA A 155 -29.11 -21.13 -28.02
CA ALA A 155 -29.76 -19.97 -28.61
C ALA A 155 -31.14 -19.81 -27.95
N VAL A 156 -31.26 -18.85 -27.04
CA VAL A 156 -32.54 -18.44 -26.48
C VAL A 156 -33.24 -17.58 -27.53
N SER A 157 -34.37 -18.08 -28.02
CA SER A 157 -35.26 -17.34 -28.90
C SER A 157 -35.63 -16.00 -28.26
N SER A 158 -35.45 -14.92 -29.03
CA SER A 158 -36.02 -13.62 -28.73
C SER A 158 -37.55 -13.67 -28.85
N ASP A 159 -38.23 -12.88 -28.00
CA ASP A 159 -39.66 -12.52 -28.02
C ASP A 159 -40.67 -13.32 -27.18
N ALA A 160 -40.24 -13.91 -26.08
CA ALA A 160 -41.13 -14.02 -24.91
C ALA A 160 -40.35 -13.71 -23.64
N VAL A 161 -40.78 -12.67 -22.93
CA VAL A 161 -40.32 -12.43 -21.57
C VAL A 161 -40.85 -13.57 -20.72
N ASP A 162 -39.99 -14.49 -20.29
CA ASP A 162 -40.37 -15.59 -19.42
C ASP A 162 -40.73 -15.06 -18.02
N LEU A 163 -42.03 -15.02 -17.74
CA LEU A 163 -42.57 -14.55 -16.47
C LEU A 163 -42.15 -15.44 -15.30
N ASP A 164 -41.98 -16.74 -15.53
CA ASP A 164 -41.56 -17.70 -14.51
C ASP A 164 -40.08 -17.47 -14.16
N GLU A 165 -39.23 -17.18 -15.16
CA GLU A 165 -37.83 -16.79 -14.94
C GLU A 165 -37.73 -15.46 -14.16
N ILE A 166 -38.53 -14.45 -14.51
CA ILE A 166 -38.59 -13.18 -13.78
C ILE A 166 -39.00 -13.41 -12.33
N GLN A 167 -40.01 -14.24 -12.08
CA GLN A 167 -40.49 -14.55 -10.74
C GLN A 167 -39.43 -15.32 -9.93
N ALA A 168 -38.80 -16.34 -10.51
CA ALA A 168 -37.73 -17.11 -9.85
C ALA A 168 -36.55 -16.19 -9.46
N ARG A 169 -36.16 -15.29 -10.35
CA ARG A 169 -35.08 -14.32 -10.08
C ARG A 169 -35.49 -13.28 -9.03
N GLY A 170 -36.74 -12.85 -9.02
CA GLY A 170 -37.29 -11.99 -7.98
C GLY A 170 -37.22 -12.62 -6.59
N LEU A 171 -37.66 -13.89 -6.47
CA LEU A 171 -37.57 -14.64 -5.22
C LEU A 171 -36.13 -14.83 -4.74
N ALA A 172 -35.21 -15.17 -5.66
CA ALA A 172 -33.79 -15.30 -5.32
C ALA A 172 -33.17 -13.98 -4.81
N LEU A 173 -33.54 -12.84 -5.40
CA LEU A 173 -33.08 -11.53 -4.94
C LEU A 173 -33.66 -11.14 -3.57
N LEU A 174 -34.91 -11.51 -3.29
CA LEU A 174 -35.52 -11.31 -1.97
C LEU A 174 -34.82 -12.16 -0.90
N ASP A 175 -34.48 -13.41 -1.22
CA ASP A 175 -33.70 -14.27 -0.32
C ASP A 175 -32.32 -13.67 -0.04
N GLN A 176 -31.62 -13.22 -1.09
CA GLN A 176 -30.35 -12.49 -0.96
C GLN A 176 -30.49 -11.23 -0.10
N MET A 177 -31.58 -10.47 -0.25
CA MET A 177 -31.85 -9.29 0.59
C MET A 177 -32.02 -9.67 2.05
N SER A 178 -32.72 -10.77 2.34
CA SER A 178 -32.89 -11.28 3.71
C SER A 178 -31.56 -11.69 4.34
N SER A 179 -30.67 -12.32 3.56
CA SER A 179 -29.30 -12.63 3.99
C SER A 179 -28.49 -11.36 4.27
N VAL A 180 -28.59 -10.33 3.44
CA VAL A 180 -27.89 -9.05 3.65
C VAL A 180 -28.39 -8.36 4.92
N ASP A 181 -29.71 -8.38 5.16
CA ASP A 181 -30.30 -7.81 6.38
C ASP A 181 -29.87 -8.57 7.65
N ALA A 182 -29.76 -9.91 7.58
CA ALA A 182 -29.21 -10.71 8.67
C ALA A 182 -27.72 -10.37 8.95
N GLN A 183 -26.92 -10.16 7.90
CA GLN A 183 -25.54 -9.73 8.04
C GLN A 183 -25.43 -8.31 8.61
N LEU A 184 -26.31 -7.39 8.20
CA LEU A 184 -26.37 -6.04 8.78
C LEU A 184 -26.69 -6.09 10.27
N ALA A 185 -27.62 -6.95 10.70
CA ALA A 185 -27.94 -7.15 12.11
C ALA A 185 -26.74 -7.65 12.92
N GLN A 186 -25.94 -8.58 12.36
CA GLN A 186 -24.74 -9.11 13.02
C GLN A 186 -23.60 -8.08 13.14
N VAL A 187 -23.52 -7.11 12.23
CA VAL A 187 -22.49 -6.06 12.24
C VAL A 187 -22.97 -4.79 12.96
N ALA A 188 -24.24 -4.71 13.36
CA ALA A 188 -24.81 -3.53 14.02
C ALA A 188 -24.10 -3.19 15.34
N ASP A 189 -23.75 -4.21 16.12
CA ASP A 189 -23.07 -4.06 17.42
C ASP A 189 -21.54 -3.95 17.31
N GLN A 190 -20.98 -4.16 16.11
CA GLN A 190 -19.54 -4.07 15.88
C GLN A 190 -19.11 -2.60 15.71
N SER A 191 -18.15 -2.16 16.51
CA SER A 191 -17.52 -0.85 16.42
C SER A 191 -16.24 -0.89 15.58
N GLY A 192 -15.74 0.28 15.19
CA GLY A 192 -14.50 0.45 14.44
C GLY A 192 -14.67 0.63 12.92
N LEU A 193 -13.58 1.05 12.28
CA LEU A 193 -13.54 1.38 10.85
C LEU A 193 -13.88 0.20 9.94
N ALA A 194 -13.37 -0.99 10.26
CA ALA A 194 -13.68 -2.21 9.53
C ALA A 194 -15.19 -2.53 9.56
N ALA A 195 -15.83 -2.40 10.73
CA ALA A 195 -17.26 -2.63 10.88
C ALA A 195 -18.09 -1.58 10.13
N ARG A 196 -17.68 -0.30 10.18
CA ARG A 196 -18.32 0.78 9.41
C ARG A 196 -18.23 0.56 7.90
N ALA A 197 -17.05 0.17 7.41
CA ALA A 197 -16.83 -0.12 5.99
C ALA A 197 -17.71 -1.30 5.52
N ARG A 198 -17.73 -2.39 6.28
CA ARG A 198 -18.59 -3.56 6.00
C ARG A 198 -20.08 -3.19 5.98
N ARG A 199 -20.57 -2.40 6.95
CA ARG A 199 -21.96 -1.92 6.95
C ARG A 199 -22.28 -1.09 5.71
N SER A 200 -21.41 -0.14 5.35
CA SER A 200 -21.59 0.68 4.16
C SER A 200 -21.67 -0.17 2.87
N ASP A 201 -20.86 -1.21 2.76
CA ASP A 201 -20.88 -2.08 1.59
C ASP A 201 -22.14 -2.96 1.54
N LEU A 202 -22.59 -3.49 2.67
CA LEU A 202 -23.87 -4.21 2.77
C LEU A 202 -25.08 -3.30 2.43
N GLU A 203 -25.07 -2.04 2.87
CA GLU A 203 -26.09 -1.05 2.49
C GLU A 203 -26.10 -0.77 0.98
N LYS A 204 -24.92 -0.65 0.35
CA LYS A 204 -24.81 -0.50 -1.11
C LYS A 204 -25.32 -1.74 -1.85
N GLN A 205 -25.05 -2.94 -1.34
CA GLN A 205 -25.57 -4.20 -1.88
C GLN A 205 -27.09 -4.22 -1.81
N LYS A 206 -27.68 -3.91 -0.64
CA LYS A 206 -29.13 -3.79 -0.46
C LYS A 206 -29.75 -2.79 -1.43
N ALA A 207 -29.17 -1.60 -1.57
CA ALA A 207 -29.64 -0.59 -2.52
C ALA A 207 -29.56 -1.05 -3.98
N THR A 208 -28.57 -1.89 -4.31
CA THR A 208 -28.43 -2.48 -5.65
C THR A 208 -29.48 -3.56 -5.88
N ILE A 209 -29.73 -4.43 -4.90
CA ILE A 209 -30.79 -5.46 -4.96
C ILE A 209 -32.16 -4.80 -5.14
N MET A 210 -32.47 -3.76 -4.36
CA MET A 210 -33.73 -3.00 -4.49
C MET A 210 -33.90 -2.38 -5.88
N ARG A 211 -32.82 -1.81 -6.46
CA ARG A 211 -32.84 -1.30 -7.84
C ARG A 211 -33.10 -2.42 -8.86
N THR A 212 -32.49 -3.59 -8.69
CA THR A 212 -32.72 -4.74 -9.58
C THR A 212 -34.13 -5.31 -9.45
N LEU A 213 -34.69 -5.39 -8.23
CA LEU A 213 -36.07 -5.79 -8.00
C LEU A 213 -37.06 -4.83 -8.68
N GLY A 214 -36.83 -3.51 -8.56
CA GLY A 214 -37.64 -2.51 -9.25
C GLY A 214 -37.58 -2.64 -10.79
N ALA A 215 -36.41 -2.99 -11.34
CA ALA A 215 -36.26 -3.26 -12.77
C ALA A 215 -36.99 -4.53 -13.21
N LEU A 216 -36.95 -5.59 -12.40
CA LEU A 216 -37.68 -6.84 -12.67
C LEU A 216 -39.20 -6.63 -12.59
N GLU A 217 -39.71 -5.89 -11.62
CA GLU A 217 -41.13 -5.55 -11.54
C GLU A 217 -41.59 -4.73 -12.76
N LYS A 218 -40.76 -3.78 -13.22
CA LYS A 218 -41.04 -3.03 -14.45
C LYS A 218 -41.10 -3.95 -15.67
N ALA A 219 -40.17 -4.90 -15.78
CA ALA A 219 -40.15 -5.89 -16.86
C ALA A 219 -41.38 -6.81 -16.81
N ARG A 220 -41.78 -7.24 -15.62
CA ARG A 220 -43.00 -8.02 -15.39
C ARG A 220 -44.25 -7.27 -15.84
N GLN A 221 -44.38 -6.01 -15.45
CA GLN A 221 -45.51 -5.17 -15.85
C GLN A 221 -45.54 -4.91 -17.36
N SER A 222 -44.39 -4.75 -18.01
CA SER A 222 -44.35 -4.59 -19.46
C SER A 222 -44.69 -5.87 -20.23
N ALA A 223 -44.45 -7.05 -19.64
CA ALA A 223 -44.79 -8.34 -20.22
C ALA A 223 -46.26 -8.75 -20.01
N GLN A 224 -46.94 -8.13 -19.03
CA GLN A 224 -48.36 -8.35 -18.74
C GLN A 224 -49.31 -7.38 -19.47
N ARG A 225 -48.77 -6.35 -20.13
CA ARG A 225 -49.52 -5.37 -20.94
C ARG A 225 -49.46 -5.74 -22.40
#